data_AF-A0A520HN85-F1
#
_entry.id   AF-A0A520HN85-F1
#
_cell.length_a   1.000
_cell.length_b   1.000
_cell.length_c   1.000
_cell.angle_alpha   90.00
_cell.angle_beta   90.00
_cell.angle_gamma   90.00
#
_symmetry.space_group_name_H-M   'P 1'
#
loop_
_entity.id
_entity.type
_entity.pdbx_description
1 polymer ?
#
loop_
_entity_poly.entity_id
_entity_poly.type
_entity_poly.pdbx_seq_one_letter_code
_entity_poly.pdbx_strand_id
1 'polypeptide(L)'
;ERQQIAFTQRGFVDARIDEAALRESDLLAFEIAIERGQPGSVMCSYNKVDGDWACENDRLLTQILKNDWAYKGWVMSDWGAVHSTVKAVKAGLDQQSGRELDKAMFFGKPLADAIAAGTIPAARLEDMNRRILWGVVSTGLIDHPVPTSAQPIDYAAHARVAQEIAEKGSVLLKNDRGVLPLARTAKRIVVIGAHADVGVLSGGGSSQVRSVGGAPVEIPLTEGAASSFARVTWHASSPLAAIRGLAPGATVTYVDGRDPAAAAAAARDADVAIVFAWQWRTEAQDIETLSLPDDQDATIAAVGAANPRTAVVLETGGPVLMPWLAQVPAVLQAWYPGQRGGEAIANILFGAVNPSGKLPMTFPADLGQAPRAVIPGLAAMKAADAAQKAGGTYGMIERDLSPAIAYSEGAAVGYRSYLKRGSKPLFPFGYGLSYTDFRYNDLRIEGGQQLRVSFTVTNTGRLAGADSPQVYVTAGKRDGATTRLAGFERVALAPGETRRVSVSVDPRVIADFDTAGHRWQVAAGRYPVAIGRFAGDRTLAGEATLAARQIAP
;
A
#
# COMPACT_ATOMS: atom_id res chain seq x y z
N GLU A 1 -0.28 -5.99 -4.52
CA GLU A 1 -0.17 -6.76 -5.78
C GLU A 1 -1.31 -7.79 -5.96
N ARG A 2 -1.90 -8.38 -4.91
CA ARG A 2 -3.17 -9.16 -5.00
C ARG A 2 -4.46 -8.31 -4.88
N GLN A 3 -4.39 -7.00 -5.16
CA GLN A 3 -5.44 -6.02 -4.85
C GLN A 3 -6.76 -6.19 -5.63
N GLN A 4 -6.84 -7.04 -6.66
CA GLN A 4 -8.08 -7.29 -7.42
C GLN A 4 -8.98 -8.38 -6.80
N ILE A 5 -8.79 -8.68 -5.51
CA ILE A 5 -9.51 -9.74 -4.78
C ILE A 5 -9.63 -9.42 -3.28
N ALA A 6 -9.29 -8.21 -2.87
CA ALA A 6 -9.11 -7.94 -1.44
C ALA A 6 -10.45 -7.67 -0.74
N PHE A 7 -11.39 -7.03 -1.44
CA PHE A 7 -12.62 -6.55 -0.83
C PHE A 7 -13.89 -7.26 -1.30
N THR A 8 -13.94 -7.69 -2.56
CA THR A 8 -15.09 -8.42 -3.11
C THR A 8 -15.26 -9.73 -2.33
N GLN A 9 -16.39 -9.88 -1.65
CA GLN A 9 -16.69 -11.06 -0.81
C GLN A 9 -15.71 -11.30 0.34
N ARG A 10 -15.01 -10.26 0.84
CA ARG A 10 -14.06 -10.39 1.96
C ARG A 10 -14.62 -11.12 3.18
N GLY A 11 -15.93 -11.00 3.40
CA GLY A 11 -16.63 -11.64 4.51
C GLY A 11 -16.83 -13.14 4.35
N PHE A 12 -16.60 -13.74 3.16
CA PHE A 12 -16.98 -15.13 2.79
C PHE A 12 -15.86 -15.92 2.10
N VAL A 13 -14.95 -15.22 1.42
CA VAL A 13 -13.91 -15.83 0.60
C VAL A 13 -12.99 -16.73 1.40
N ASP A 14 -12.55 -17.83 0.79
CA ASP A 14 -11.55 -18.75 1.34
C ASP A 14 -10.24 -18.62 0.58
N ALA A 15 -9.28 -17.89 1.15
CA ALA A 15 -7.95 -17.74 0.60
C ALA A 15 -7.13 -19.00 0.88
N ARG A 16 -6.69 -19.70 -0.17
CA ARG A 16 -5.94 -20.96 -0.06
C ARG A 16 -4.51 -20.78 -0.51
N ILE A 17 -3.56 -20.98 0.40
CA ILE A 17 -2.13 -20.76 0.16
C ILE A 17 -1.32 -21.81 0.93
N ASP A 18 -0.27 -22.35 0.30
CA ASP A 18 0.60 -23.29 1.00
C ASP A 18 1.32 -22.62 2.19
N GLU A 19 1.54 -23.38 3.28
CA GLU A 19 2.13 -22.84 4.51
C GLU A 19 3.45 -22.13 4.26
N ALA A 20 4.34 -22.75 3.50
CA ALA A 20 5.66 -22.20 3.23
C ALA A 20 5.55 -20.87 2.49
N ALA A 21 4.72 -20.78 1.44
CA ALA A 21 4.48 -19.52 0.77
C ALA A 21 3.85 -18.46 1.67
N LEU A 22 2.88 -18.85 2.52
CA LEU A 22 2.22 -17.95 3.46
C LEU A 22 3.23 -17.36 4.46
N ARG A 23 4.13 -18.20 5.00
CA ARG A 23 5.26 -17.78 5.84
C ARG A 23 6.22 -16.87 5.07
N GLU A 24 6.60 -17.22 3.85
CA GLU A 24 7.57 -16.48 3.01
C GLU A 24 7.04 -15.17 2.38
N SER A 25 5.76 -14.84 2.59
CA SER A 25 5.14 -13.65 2.03
C SER A 25 4.24 -12.92 3.02
N ASP A 26 2.94 -13.24 3.05
CA ASP A 26 1.95 -12.47 3.79
C ASP A 26 2.22 -12.46 5.31
N LEU A 27 2.57 -13.60 5.93
CA LEU A 27 2.87 -13.67 7.37
C LEU A 27 4.21 -13.03 7.76
N LEU A 28 5.25 -13.15 6.93
CA LEU A 28 6.55 -12.53 7.22
C LEU A 28 6.43 -11.01 7.41
N ALA A 29 5.49 -10.36 6.70
CA ALA A 29 5.23 -8.94 6.89
C ALA A 29 4.70 -8.64 8.31
N PHE A 30 3.79 -9.46 8.84
CA PHE A 30 3.30 -9.34 10.21
C PHE A 30 4.39 -9.64 11.23
N GLU A 31 5.19 -10.68 11.01
CA GLU A 31 6.29 -11.05 11.88
C GLU A 31 7.31 -9.89 12.02
N ILE A 32 7.75 -9.33 10.89
CA ILE A 32 8.66 -8.17 10.87
C ILE A 32 8.02 -6.95 11.56
N ALA A 33 6.74 -6.70 11.34
CA ALA A 33 6.03 -5.58 11.95
C ALA A 33 5.90 -5.75 13.47
N ILE A 34 5.64 -6.98 13.95
CA ILE A 34 5.55 -7.31 15.37
C ILE A 34 6.91 -7.13 16.04
N GLU A 35 7.97 -7.68 15.45
CA GLU A 35 9.31 -7.61 16.03
C GLU A 35 9.82 -6.17 16.14
N ARG A 36 9.62 -5.36 15.09
CA ARG A 36 10.12 -3.98 15.05
C ARG A 36 9.21 -2.98 15.77
N GLY A 37 7.90 -3.14 15.59
CA GLY A 37 6.90 -2.19 16.08
C GLY A 37 6.40 -2.51 17.49
N GLN A 38 6.53 -3.77 17.94
CA GLN A 38 6.02 -4.24 19.24
C GLN A 38 4.57 -3.80 19.51
N PRO A 39 3.62 -3.99 18.57
CA PRO A 39 2.27 -3.46 18.69
C PRO A 39 1.51 -4.09 19.85
N GLY A 40 0.71 -3.29 20.56
CA GLY A 40 -0.16 -3.75 21.65
C GLY A 40 -1.18 -4.81 21.22
N SER A 41 -1.68 -4.70 19.98
CA SER A 41 -2.67 -5.61 19.42
C SER A 41 -2.45 -5.93 17.95
N VAL A 42 -2.99 -7.07 17.51
CA VAL A 42 -3.21 -7.40 16.09
C VAL A 42 -4.70 -7.64 15.84
N MET A 43 -5.14 -7.43 14.61
CA MET A 43 -6.53 -7.64 14.19
C MET A 43 -6.61 -8.82 13.21
N CYS A 44 -7.44 -9.81 13.50
CA CYS A 44 -7.71 -10.92 12.58
C CYS A 44 -8.67 -10.49 11.46
N SER A 45 -8.47 -11.00 10.25
CA SER A 45 -9.22 -10.57 9.05
C SER A 45 -10.61 -11.20 8.95
N TYR A 46 -11.42 -10.68 8.02
CA TYR A 46 -12.76 -11.20 7.72
C TYR A 46 -12.78 -12.59 7.07
N ASN A 47 -11.85 -12.85 6.17
CA ASN A 47 -11.91 -14.00 5.27
C ASN A 47 -11.58 -15.32 5.96
N LYS A 48 -11.91 -16.42 5.29
CA LYS A 48 -11.32 -17.71 5.63
C LYS A 48 -9.90 -17.82 5.06
N VAL A 49 -9.05 -18.53 5.76
CA VAL A 49 -7.71 -18.94 5.32
C VAL A 49 -7.63 -20.45 5.48
N ASP A 50 -7.39 -21.15 4.36
CA ASP A 50 -7.37 -22.61 4.26
C ASP A 50 -8.60 -23.29 4.91
N GLY A 51 -9.78 -22.73 4.64
CA GLY A 51 -11.08 -23.29 5.05
C GLY A 51 -11.61 -22.80 6.39
N ASP A 52 -10.81 -22.11 7.22
CA ASP A 52 -11.25 -21.61 8.52
C ASP A 52 -11.23 -20.08 8.63
N TRP A 53 -12.21 -19.50 9.32
CA TRP A 53 -12.30 -18.06 9.53
C TRP A 53 -11.06 -17.53 10.24
N ALA A 54 -10.43 -16.46 9.76
CA ALA A 54 -9.17 -15.99 10.35
C ALA A 54 -9.30 -15.65 11.85
N CYS A 55 -10.46 -15.16 12.29
CA CYS A 55 -10.77 -14.90 13.71
C CYS A 55 -11.13 -16.16 14.54
N GLU A 56 -11.14 -17.34 13.93
CA GLU A 56 -11.37 -18.64 14.57
C GLU A 56 -10.29 -19.67 14.21
N ASN A 57 -9.21 -19.24 13.56
CA ASN A 57 -8.19 -20.12 13.02
C ASN A 57 -7.07 -20.35 14.05
N ASP A 58 -7.08 -21.52 14.70
CA ASP A 58 -6.09 -21.90 15.74
C ASP A 58 -4.65 -21.85 15.23
N ARG A 59 -4.45 -22.27 13.98
CA ARG A 59 -3.13 -22.26 13.35
C ARG A 59 -2.60 -20.83 13.28
N LEU A 60 -3.38 -19.88 12.76
CA LEU A 60 -2.94 -18.48 12.65
C LEU A 60 -2.78 -17.81 14.02
N LEU A 61 -3.81 -17.88 14.87
CA LEU A 61 -3.89 -17.06 16.07
C LEU A 61 -3.13 -17.62 17.25
N THR A 62 -3.01 -18.95 17.36
CA THR A 62 -2.33 -19.61 18.48
C THR A 62 -1.00 -20.20 18.05
N GLN A 63 -0.98 -21.11 17.08
CA GLN A 63 0.26 -21.81 16.72
C GLN A 63 1.31 -20.87 16.15
N ILE A 64 0.94 -20.03 15.19
CA ILE A 64 1.89 -19.10 14.56
C ILE A 64 2.10 -17.88 15.44
N LEU A 65 1.04 -17.10 15.67
CA LEU A 65 1.19 -15.80 16.33
C LEU A 65 1.65 -15.92 17.79
N LYS A 66 1.03 -16.79 18.58
CA LYS A 66 1.28 -16.86 20.02
C LYS A 66 2.41 -17.83 20.39
N ASN A 67 2.54 -18.96 19.69
CA ASN A 67 3.56 -19.97 20.02
C ASN A 67 4.86 -19.71 19.25
N ASP A 68 4.83 -19.70 17.91
CA ASP A 68 6.05 -19.53 17.11
C ASP A 68 6.67 -18.14 17.31
N TRP A 69 5.87 -17.07 17.16
CA TRP A 69 6.36 -15.70 17.28
C TRP A 69 6.38 -15.16 18.72
N ALA A 70 5.87 -15.94 19.69
CA ALA A 70 5.76 -15.54 21.09
C ALA A 70 5.09 -14.16 21.29
N TYR A 71 4.10 -13.82 20.46
CA TYR A 71 3.43 -12.52 20.53
C TYR A 71 2.73 -12.34 21.89
N LYS A 72 3.01 -11.22 22.56
CA LYS A 72 2.54 -10.93 23.92
C LYS A 72 1.24 -10.15 23.98
N GLY A 73 0.93 -9.41 22.91
CA GLY A 73 -0.30 -8.64 22.81
C GLY A 73 -1.54 -9.50 22.62
N TRP A 74 -2.65 -8.82 22.38
CA TRP A 74 -3.95 -9.46 22.19
C TRP A 74 -4.40 -9.46 20.74
N VAL A 75 -5.23 -10.43 20.38
CA VAL A 75 -5.93 -10.47 19.11
C VAL A 75 -7.32 -9.87 19.26
N MET A 76 -7.62 -8.83 18.48
CA MET A 76 -8.98 -8.31 18.32
C MET A 76 -9.58 -8.77 16.99
N SER A 77 -10.91 -8.86 16.92
CA SER A 77 -11.60 -9.13 15.65
C SER A 77 -11.73 -7.89 14.78
N ASP A 78 -11.79 -8.07 13.47
CA ASP A 78 -12.43 -7.10 12.59
C ASP A 78 -13.96 -7.07 12.88
N TRP A 79 -14.63 -5.98 12.48
CA TRP A 79 -16.03 -5.72 12.81
C TRP A 79 -17.01 -6.59 12.02
N GLY A 80 -17.61 -7.63 12.64
CA GLY A 80 -18.45 -8.60 11.94
C GLY A 80 -17.74 -9.91 11.58
N ALA A 81 -16.48 -10.07 12.01
CA ALA A 81 -15.65 -11.25 11.70
C ALA A 81 -15.76 -12.39 12.74
N VAL A 82 -16.54 -12.21 13.81
CA VAL A 82 -16.75 -13.28 14.81
C VAL A 82 -17.97 -14.12 14.41
N HIS A 83 -17.80 -15.45 14.38
CA HIS A 83 -18.85 -16.38 13.93
C HIS A 83 -19.31 -17.37 15.00
N SER A 84 -18.59 -17.47 16.12
CA SER A 84 -18.92 -18.33 17.25
C SER A 84 -18.23 -17.88 18.53
N THR A 85 -18.72 -18.35 19.68
CA THR A 85 -18.08 -18.11 20.98
C THR A 85 -16.93 -19.09 21.23
N VAL A 86 -17.25 -20.38 21.38
CA VAL A 86 -16.30 -21.38 21.93
C VAL A 86 -15.11 -21.59 21.00
N LYS A 87 -15.34 -21.72 19.69
CA LYS A 87 -14.27 -21.98 18.74
C LYS A 87 -13.33 -20.77 18.60
N ALA A 88 -13.87 -19.55 18.47
CA ALA A 88 -13.06 -18.33 18.40
C ALA A 88 -12.16 -18.15 19.64
N VAL A 89 -12.71 -18.35 20.84
CA VAL A 89 -11.94 -18.24 22.10
C VAL A 89 -10.85 -19.30 22.18
N LYS A 90 -11.16 -20.54 21.82
CA LYS A 90 -10.20 -21.66 21.82
C LYS A 90 -9.11 -21.50 20.78
N ALA A 91 -9.43 -20.92 19.63
CA ALA A 91 -8.48 -20.65 18.55
C ALA A 91 -7.48 -19.54 18.89
N GLY A 92 -7.81 -18.66 19.84
CA GLY A 92 -6.88 -17.63 20.33
C GLY A 92 -7.38 -16.20 20.20
N LEU A 93 -8.63 -15.96 19.79
CA LEU A 93 -9.21 -14.61 19.80
C LEU A 93 -9.35 -14.09 21.25
N ASP A 94 -8.88 -12.88 21.53
CA ASP A 94 -8.87 -12.30 22.88
C ASP A 94 -9.96 -11.24 23.07
N GLN A 95 -10.35 -10.55 22.00
CA GLN A 95 -11.37 -9.50 22.03
C GLN A 95 -12.28 -9.57 20.81
N GLN A 96 -13.60 -9.58 21.05
CA GLN A 96 -14.59 -9.25 20.03
C GLN A 96 -14.72 -7.73 19.94
N SER A 97 -14.62 -7.19 18.72
CA SER A 97 -14.75 -5.77 18.40
C SER A 97 -15.86 -5.54 17.37
N GLY A 98 -16.52 -4.37 17.42
CA GLY A 98 -17.48 -3.98 16.39
C GLY A 98 -18.87 -4.58 16.54
N ARG A 99 -19.42 -4.54 17.76
CA ARG A 99 -20.76 -5.03 18.10
C ARG A 99 -21.83 -4.61 17.10
N GLU A 100 -21.69 -3.42 16.53
CA GLU A 100 -22.62 -2.78 15.59
C GLU A 100 -22.76 -3.56 14.28
N LEU A 101 -21.73 -4.31 13.87
CA LEU A 101 -21.72 -5.09 12.63
C LEU A 101 -21.73 -6.61 12.87
N ASP A 102 -21.55 -7.05 14.10
CA ASP A 102 -21.64 -8.47 14.46
C ASP A 102 -23.08 -8.98 14.46
N LYS A 103 -23.27 -10.25 14.06
CA LYS A 103 -24.58 -10.92 14.11
C LYS A 103 -25.05 -11.17 15.55
N ALA A 104 -24.13 -11.24 16.51
CA ALA A 104 -24.41 -11.48 17.91
C ALA A 104 -23.24 -11.01 18.81
N MET A 105 -23.54 -10.80 20.09
CA MET A 105 -22.52 -10.52 21.13
C MET A 105 -21.94 -11.84 21.66
N PHE A 106 -21.08 -12.49 20.87
CA PHE A 106 -20.48 -13.79 21.17
C PHE A 106 -19.65 -13.80 22.46
N PHE A 107 -18.88 -12.75 22.73
CA PHE A 107 -18.01 -12.62 23.91
C PHE A 107 -18.72 -11.93 25.09
N GLY A 108 -20.06 -11.86 25.05
CA GLY A 108 -20.90 -11.43 26.15
C GLY A 108 -21.39 -12.59 27.02
N LYS A 109 -22.72 -12.68 27.21
CA LYS A 109 -23.36 -13.79 27.93
C LYS A 109 -22.94 -15.19 27.43
N PRO A 110 -22.84 -15.47 26.11
CA PRO A 110 -22.45 -16.80 25.65
C PRO A 110 -21.05 -17.23 26.13
N LEU A 111 -20.09 -16.29 26.22
CA LEU A 111 -18.76 -16.57 26.77
C LEU A 111 -18.82 -16.85 28.28
N ALA A 112 -19.58 -16.03 29.03
CA ALA A 112 -19.78 -16.25 30.45
C ALA A 112 -20.39 -17.63 30.74
N ASP A 113 -21.42 -18.01 29.98
CA ASP A 113 -22.09 -19.32 30.11
C ASP A 113 -21.13 -20.48 29.76
N ALA A 114 -20.32 -20.34 28.70
CA ALA A 114 -19.36 -21.36 28.30
C ALA A 114 -18.22 -21.55 29.31
N ILE A 115 -17.82 -20.50 30.03
CA ILE A 115 -16.86 -20.57 31.14
C ILE A 115 -17.49 -21.23 32.36
N ALA A 116 -18.70 -20.82 32.75
CA ALA A 116 -19.43 -21.41 33.87
C ALA A 116 -19.69 -22.91 33.66
N ALA A 117 -19.95 -23.32 32.42
CA ALA A 117 -20.12 -24.71 32.02
C ALA A 117 -18.79 -25.49 31.88
N GLY A 118 -17.63 -24.85 32.07
CA GLY A 118 -16.30 -25.47 31.94
C GLY A 118 -15.91 -25.83 30.49
N THR A 119 -16.69 -25.43 29.49
CA THR A 119 -16.40 -25.66 28.07
C THR A 119 -15.20 -24.83 27.60
N ILE A 120 -15.04 -23.62 28.18
CA ILE A 120 -13.86 -22.78 28.07
C ILE A 120 -13.17 -22.77 29.45
N PRO A 121 -11.90 -23.20 29.57
CA PRO A 121 -11.19 -23.17 30.84
C PRO A 121 -11.03 -21.73 31.37
N ALA A 122 -11.17 -21.53 32.68
CA ALA A 122 -10.97 -20.21 33.31
C ALA A 122 -9.59 -19.61 33.01
N ALA A 123 -8.55 -20.46 32.90
CA ALA A 123 -7.21 -20.06 32.52
C ALA A 123 -7.14 -19.40 31.13
N ARG A 124 -8.05 -19.75 30.20
CA ARG A 124 -8.11 -19.08 28.89
C ARG A 124 -8.61 -17.65 29.03
N LEU A 125 -9.64 -17.40 29.84
CA LEU A 125 -10.09 -16.04 30.13
C LEU A 125 -9.01 -15.22 30.83
N GLU A 126 -8.23 -15.83 31.74
CA GLU A 126 -7.09 -15.17 32.37
C GLU A 126 -6.04 -14.76 31.33
N ASP A 127 -5.68 -15.65 30.40
CA ASP A 127 -4.74 -15.34 29.31
C ASP A 127 -5.25 -14.20 28.41
N MET A 128 -6.54 -14.21 28.02
CA MET A 128 -7.16 -13.13 27.24
C MET A 128 -6.97 -11.77 27.92
N ASN A 129 -7.33 -11.69 29.20
CA ASN A 129 -7.21 -10.46 29.98
C ASN A 129 -5.76 -10.05 30.18
N ARG A 130 -4.86 -11.00 30.45
CA ARG A 130 -3.41 -10.75 30.61
C ARG A 130 -2.82 -10.12 29.36
N ARG A 131 -3.21 -10.57 28.17
CA ARG A 131 -2.74 -10.03 26.88
C ARG A 131 -3.25 -8.61 26.60
N ILE A 132 -4.52 -8.34 26.92
CA ILE A 132 -5.09 -7.00 26.81
C ILE A 132 -4.35 -6.06 27.79
N LEU A 133 -4.20 -6.48 29.05
CA LEU A 133 -3.48 -5.72 30.06
C LEU A 133 -2.01 -5.52 29.69
N TRP A 134 -1.35 -6.49 29.06
CA TRP A 134 0.00 -6.31 28.55
C TRP A 134 0.06 -5.14 27.58
N GLY A 135 -0.85 -5.05 26.62
CA GLY A 135 -0.88 -3.96 25.65
C GLY A 135 -1.21 -2.60 26.29
N VAL A 136 -2.14 -2.58 27.25
CA VAL A 136 -2.50 -1.36 28.00
C VAL A 136 -1.31 -0.86 28.85
N VAL A 137 -0.59 -1.76 29.51
CA VAL A 137 0.59 -1.41 30.33
C VAL A 137 1.79 -1.05 29.45
N SER A 138 2.09 -1.84 28.42
CA SER A 138 3.29 -1.65 27.59
C SER A 138 3.24 -0.37 26.75
N THR A 139 2.04 0.15 26.46
CA THR A 139 1.84 1.43 25.77
C THR A 139 1.83 2.63 26.72
N GLY A 140 1.91 2.41 28.03
CA GLY A 140 1.89 3.47 29.05
C GLY A 140 0.51 4.05 29.33
N LEU A 141 -0.58 3.44 28.85
CA LEU A 141 -1.94 3.98 29.04
C LEU A 141 -2.37 4.02 30.52
N ILE A 142 -1.84 3.13 31.37
CA ILE A 142 -2.08 3.19 32.82
C ILE A 142 -1.33 4.37 33.46
N ASP A 143 -0.07 4.57 33.08
CA ASP A 143 0.79 5.61 33.65
C ASP A 143 0.43 7.02 33.12
N HIS A 144 -0.09 7.08 31.91
CA HIS A 144 -0.46 8.28 31.17
C HIS A 144 -1.90 8.15 30.64
N PRO A 145 -2.91 8.22 31.52
CA PRO A 145 -4.30 8.09 31.11
C PRO A 145 -4.71 9.23 30.16
N VAL A 146 -5.68 8.93 29.28
CA VAL A 146 -6.24 9.93 28.36
C VAL A 146 -6.77 11.14 29.15
N PRO A 147 -6.32 12.36 28.85
CA PRO A 147 -6.85 13.56 29.50
C PRO A 147 -8.37 13.66 29.32
N THR A 148 -9.08 14.01 30.39
CA THR A 148 -10.55 14.14 30.37
C THR A 148 -11.05 15.36 29.60
N SER A 149 -10.17 16.32 29.32
CA SER A 149 -10.44 17.49 28.49
C SER A 149 -9.60 17.45 27.22
N ALA A 150 -10.16 17.98 26.13
CA ALA A 150 -9.41 18.20 24.90
C ALA A 150 -8.14 19.00 25.18
N GLN A 151 -7.01 18.49 24.72
CA GLN A 151 -5.73 19.18 24.80
C GLN A 151 -5.53 20.00 23.52
N PRO A 152 -4.80 21.14 23.57
CA PRO A 152 -4.44 21.86 22.36
C PRO A 152 -3.62 20.94 21.44
N ILE A 153 -4.03 20.85 20.17
CA ILE A 153 -3.33 20.07 19.15
C ILE A 153 -2.62 21.06 18.23
N ASP A 154 -1.30 20.89 18.03
CA ASP A 154 -0.55 21.64 17.03
C ASP A 154 -0.84 21.09 15.63
N TYR A 155 -2.01 21.44 15.10
CA TYR A 155 -2.43 21.06 13.76
C TYR A 155 -1.48 21.55 12.68
N ALA A 156 -0.79 22.67 12.90
CA ALA A 156 0.18 23.20 11.94
C ALA A 156 1.42 22.30 11.86
N ALA A 157 1.95 21.82 12.99
CA ALA A 157 3.03 20.84 13.00
C ALA A 157 2.62 19.52 12.35
N HIS A 158 1.43 19.01 12.65
CA HIS A 158 0.94 17.77 12.03
C HIS A 158 0.72 17.93 10.52
N ALA A 159 0.25 19.10 10.08
CA ALA A 159 0.13 19.43 8.66
C ALA A 159 1.49 19.46 7.95
N ARG A 160 2.56 19.95 8.60
CA ARG A 160 3.93 19.88 8.04
C ARG A 160 4.39 18.44 7.87
N VAL A 161 4.14 17.57 8.85
CA VAL A 161 4.47 16.13 8.74
C VAL A 161 3.71 15.49 7.57
N ALA A 162 2.40 15.77 7.43
CA ALA A 162 1.61 15.26 6.31
C ALA A 162 2.15 15.72 4.95
N GLN A 163 2.53 17.01 4.84
CA GLN A 163 3.13 17.58 3.63
C GLN A 163 4.46 16.89 3.30
N GLU A 164 5.35 16.73 4.28
CA GLU A 164 6.65 16.07 4.08
C GLU A 164 6.51 14.60 3.64
N ILE A 165 5.50 13.89 4.16
CA ILE A 165 5.21 12.51 3.74
C ILE A 165 4.74 12.48 2.28
N ALA A 166 3.81 13.37 1.89
CA ALA A 166 3.35 13.48 0.50
C ALA A 166 4.50 13.84 -0.46
N GLU A 167 5.37 14.77 -0.05
CA GLU A 167 6.57 15.19 -0.80
C GLU A 167 7.57 14.04 -1.00
N LYS A 168 7.85 13.27 0.07
CA LYS A 168 8.82 12.15 0.03
C LYS A 168 8.23 10.89 -0.60
N GLY A 169 6.91 10.70 -0.54
CA GLY A 169 6.19 9.52 -1.02
C GLY A 169 5.69 9.60 -2.46
N SER A 170 5.56 10.82 -3.01
CA SER A 170 5.22 11.00 -4.43
C SER A 170 6.32 10.47 -5.34
N VAL A 171 5.93 9.79 -6.43
CA VAL A 171 6.85 9.09 -7.33
C VAL A 171 6.85 9.75 -8.70
N LEU A 172 8.00 10.28 -9.12
CA LEU A 172 8.17 10.75 -10.50
C LEU A 172 8.36 9.53 -11.41
N LEU A 173 7.35 9.24 -12.23
CA LEU A 173 7.32 8.06 -13.10
C LEU A 173 7.92 8.32 -14.48
N LYS A 174 7.79 9.54 -14.98
CA LYS A 174 8.33 9.94 -16.29
C LYS A 174 8.74 11.40 -16.24
N ASN A 175 9.85 11.75 -16.89
CA ASN A 175 10.28 13.14 -17.03
C ASN A 175 11.20 13.31 -18.25
N ASP A 176 10.62 13.24 -19.44
CA ASP A 176 11.32 13.48 -20.69
C ASP A 176 11.48 14.98 -20.95
N ARG A 177 12.53 15.33 -21.70
CA ARG A 177 12.78 16.71 -22.18
C ARG A 177 12.93 17.76 -21.06
N GLY A 178 13.13 17.33 -19.81
CA GLY A 178 13.29 18.23 -18.66
C GLY A 178 12.07 19.12 -18.40
N VAL A 179 10.85 18.62 -18.66
CA VAL A 179 9.62 19.39 -18.42
C VAL A 179 9.41 19.68 -16.94
N LEU A 180 9.77 18.73 -16.07
CA LEU A 180 9.85 18.95 -14.63
C LEU A 180 11.32 19.09 -14.18
N PRO A 181 11.61 19.97 -13.21
CA PRO A 181 10.69 20.93 -12.60
C PRO A 181 10.26 22.04 -13.58
N LEU A 182 9.05 22.56 -13.39
CA LEU A 182 8.46 23.61 -14.21
C LEU A 182 9.32 24.87 -14.17
N ALA A 183 9.57 25.44 -15.35
CA ALA A 183 10.29 26.69 -15.46
C ALA A 183 9.52 27.82 -14.76
N ARG A 184 10.15 28.47 -13.78
CA ARG A 184 9.59 29.66 -13.09
C ARG A 184 9.31 30.83 -14.04
N THR A 185 9.84 30.78 -15.27
CA THR A 185 9.60 31.76 -16.32
C THR A 185 8.30 31.54 -17.10
N ALA A 186 7.59 30.41 -16.88
CA ALA A 186 6.28 30.17 -17.49
C ALA A 186 5.33 31.33 -17.17
N LYS A 187 4.66 31.85 -18.20
CA LYS A 187 3.73 32.99 -18.11
C LYS A 187 2.28 32.56 -18.23
N ARG A 188 2.02 31.44 -18.90
CA ARG A 188 0.68 30.85 -19.05
C ARG A 188 0.72 29.40 -18.62
N ILE A 189 0.04 29.09 -17.52
CA ILE A 189 -0.10 27.73 -17.01
C ILE A 189 -1.60 27.40 -17.02
N VAL A 190 -1.95 26.24 -17.56
CA VAL A 190 -3.31 25.71 -17.41
C VAL A 190 -3.28 24.50 -16.48
N VAL A 191 -4.15 24.51 -15.47
CA VAL A 191 -4.43 23.37 -14.60
C VAL A 191 -5.73 22.74 -15.09
N ILE A 192 -5.69 21.45 -15.39
CA ILE A 192 -6.81 20.71 -15.99
C ILE A 192 -7.13 19.52 -15.08
N GLY A 193 -8.40 19.27 -14.76
CA GLY A 193 -8.81 18.04 -14.07
C GLY A 193 -9.77 18.27 -12.91
N ALA A 194 -10.44 17.21 -12.50
CA ALA A 194 -11.51 17.27 -11.52
C ALA A 194 -10.99 17.79 -10.17
N HIS A 195 -11.60 18.89 -9.70
CA HIS A 195 -11.42 19.44 -8.36
C HIS A 195 -10.01 19.92 -7.98
N ALA A 196 -9.07 19.98 -8.92
CA ALA A 196 -7.72 20.54 -8.70
C ALA A 196 -7.76 22.05 -8.34
N ASP A 197 -8.90 22.71 -8.52
CA ASP A 197 -9.16 24.07 -8.08
C ASP A 197 -9.45 24.19 -6.58
N VAL A 198 -9.93 23.14 -5.93
CA VAL A 198 -10.39 23.18 -4.54
C VAL A 198 -9.71 22.16 -3.61
N GLY A 199 -9.21 21.04 -4.11
CA GLY A 199 -8.71 19.98 -3.23
C GLY A 199 -7.92 18.86 -3.90
N VAL A 200 -7.59 17.85 -3.09
CA VAL A 200 -6.92 16.60 -3.49
C VAL A 200 -7.69 15.38 -2.98
N LEU A 201 -7.72 14.30 -3.74
CA LEU A 201 -8.52 13.11 -3.47
C LEU A 201 -8.04 12.34 -2.22
N SER A 202 -9.00 11.82 -1.46
CA SER A 202 -8.83 10.84 -0.39
C SER A 202 -9.36 9.46 -0.82
N GLY A 203 -8.82 8.39 -0.24
CA GLY A 203 -9.50 7.08 -0.24
C GLY A 203 -10.74 7.08 0.66
N GLY A 204 -11.62 6.09 0.49
CA GLY A 204 -12.82 5.90 1.30
C GLY A 204 -12.74 4.78 2.35
N GLY A 205 -13.85 4.49 3.02
CA GLY A 205 -13.98 3.43 4.01
C GLY A 205 -13.63 3.87 5.43
N SER A 206 -13.29 2.92 6.31
CA SER A 206 -12.89 3.18 7.70
C SER A 206 -11.63 4.04 7.83
N SER A 207 -10.82 4.15 6.77
CA SER A 207 -9.64 5.03 6.73
C SER A 207 -9.95 6.48 6.36
N GLN A 208 -11.21 6.82 6.03
CA GLN A 208 -11.61 8.17 5.68
C GLN A 208 -11.46 9.11 6.89
N VAL A 209 -10.71 10.18 6.71
CA VAL A 209 -10.53 11.24 7.71
C VAL A 209 -11.16 12.54 7.20
N ARG A 210 -11.64 13.39 8.12
CA ARG A 210 -11.95 14.80 7.83
C ARG A 210 -10.76 15.66 8.23
N SER A 211 -10.13 16.29 7.24
CA SER A 211 -8.96 17.15 7.45
C SER A 211 -9.32 18.46 8.11
N VAL A 212 -8.34 19.09 8.76
CA VAL A 212 -8.41 20.51 9.12
C VAL A 212 -8.59 21.30 7.83
N GLY A 213 -9.53 22.25 7.81
CA GLY A 213 -9.95 22.96 6.59
C GLY A 213 -11.15 22.32 5.87
N GLY A 214 -11.58 21.13 6.29
CA GLY A 214 -12.77 20.45 5.77
C GLY A 214 -12.56 19.70 4.45
N ALA A 215 -13.67 19.38 3.79
CA ALA A 215 -13.72 18.68 2.52
C ALA A 215 -14.62 19.47 1.55
N PRO A 216 -14.06 20.28 0.63
CA PRO A 216 -14.85 21.14 -0.27
C PRO A 216 -15.70 20.34 -1.25
N VAL A 217 -15.34 19.08 -1.52
CA VAL A 217 -16.12 18.15 -2.33
C VAL A 217 -16.32 16.87 -1.53
N GLU A 218 -17.58 16.53 -1.29
CA GLU A 218 -18.00 15.23 -0.76
C GLU A 218 -19.16 14.71 -1.61
N ILE A 219 -18.95 13.58 -2.29
CA ILE A 219 -19.99 12.91 -3.10
C ILE A 219 -20.47 11.68 -2.31
N PRO A 220 -21.68 11.70 -1.72
CA PRO A 220 -22.22 10.54 -1.01
C PRO A 220 -22.55 9.42 -2.01
N LEU A 221 -22.21 8.18 -1.67
CA LEU A 221 -22.48 6.99 -2.51
C LEU A 221 -23.68 6.17 -2.02
N THR A 222 -24.11 6.41 -0.78
CA THR A 222 -25.27 5.77 -0.17
C THR A 222 -25.89 6.70 0.86
N GLU A 223 -27.09 6.35 1.31
CA GLU A 223 -27.82 7.05 2.37
C GLU A 223 -27.80 6.23 3.68
N GLY A 224 -28.28 6.83 4.78
CA GLY A 224 -28.39 6.16 6.08
C GLY A 224 -27.09 6.12 6.90
N ALA A 225 -27.05 5.28 7.94
CA ALA A 225 -25.94 5.22 8.90
C ALA A 225 -24.58 4.87 8.26
N ALA A 226 -24.60 4.24 7.09
CA ALA A 226 -23.41 3.89 6.33
C ALA A 226 -22.84 5.02 5.46
N SER A 227 -23.59 6.11 5.30
CA SER A 227 -23.22 7.21 4.41
C SER A 227 -21.95 7.95 4.83
N SER A 228 -21.55 7.90 6.10
CA SER A 228 -20.37 8.61 6.60
C SER A 228 -19.04 8.02 6.11
N PHE A 229 -18.99 6.72 5.80
CA PHE A 229 -17.78 6.04 5.31
C PHE A 229 -17.82 5.71 3.81
N ALA A 230 -18.97 5.87 3.16
CA ALA A 230 -19.17 5.62 1.74
C ALA A 230 -19.33 6.95 0.96
N ARG A 231 -18.24 7.72 0.87
CA ARG A 231 -18.20 9.01 0.17
C ARG A 231 -16.89 9.18 -0.58
N VAL A 232 -16.96 9.78 -1.76
CA VAL A 232 -15.77 10.30 -2.44
C VAL A 232 -15.46 11.68 -1.87
N THR A 233 -14.25 11.86 -1.36
CA THR A 233 -13.87 13.05 -0.59
C THR A 233 -12.62 13.68 -1.17
N TRP A 234 -12.65 15.00 -1.42
CA TRP A 234 -11.43 15.79 -1.62
C TRP A 234 -11.13 16.58 -0.36
N HIS A 235 -9.90 16.50 0.12
CA HIS A 235 -9.39 17.33 1.22
C HIS A 235 -9.18 18.77 0.74
N ALA A 236 -9.44 19.74 1.62
CA ALA A 236 -9.29 21.18 1.36
C ALA A 236 -7.82 21.63 1.18
N SER A 237 -7.18 21.19 0.12
CA SER A 237 -5.79 21.52 -0.24
C SER A 237 -5.72 21.65 -1.76
N SER A 238 -5.90 22.87 -2.27
CA SER A 238 -6.04 23.17 -3.70
C SER A 238 -4.69 23.20 -4.42
N PRO A 239 -4.42 22.29 -5.38
CA PRO A 239 -3.25 22.41 -6.25
C PRO A 239 -3.21 23.73 -7.03
N LEU A 240 -4.35 24.21 -7.54
CA LEU A 240 -4.43 25.49 -8.26
C LEU A 240 -3.97 26.66 -7.39
N ALA A 241 -4.42 26.73 -6.14
CA ALA A 241 -4.03 27.79 -5.21
C ALA A 241 -2.54 27.72 -4.89
N ALA A 242 -2.00 26.51 -4.65
CA ALA A 242 -0.58 26.31 -4.39
C ALA A 242 0.31 26.69 -5.59
N ILE A 243 -0.10 26.30 -6.81
CA ILE A 243 0.60 26.65 -8.06
C ILE A 243 0.59 28.16 -8.27
N ARG A 244 -0.55 28.84 -8.06
CA ARG A 244 -0.63 30.32 -8.12
C ARG A 244 0.32 30.98 -7.12
N GLY A 245 0.43 30.43 -5.91
CA GLY A 245 1.35 30.91 -4.88
C GLY A 245 2.83 30.81 -5.30
N LEU A 246 3.22 29.76 -6.03
CA LEU A 246 4.58 29.56 -6.52
C LEU A 246 4.88 30.25 -7.85
N ALA A 247 3.85 30.68 -8.59
CA ALA A 247 3.96 31.35 -9.89
C ALA A 247 3.18 32.69 -9.94
N PRO A 248 3.45 33.67 -9.05
CA PRO A 248 2.69 34.92 -8.97
C PRO A 248 2.80 35.80 -10.24
N GLY A 249 3.83 35.58 -11.06
CA GLY A 249 4.03 36.30 -12.33
C GLY A 249 3.44 35.60 -13.56
N ALA A 250 2.67 34.52 -13.38
CA ALA A 250 2.02 33.76 -14.42
C ALA A 250 0.50 33.91 -14.36
N THR A 251 -0.15 33.88 -15.52
CA THR A 251 -1.59 33.64 -15.60
C THR A 251 -1.83 32.13 -15.45
N VAL A 252 -2.47 31.74 -14.35
CA VAL A 252 -2.81 30.34 -14.06
C VAL A 252 -4.32 30.14 -14.19
N THR A 253 -4.73 29.47 -15.26
CA THR A 253 -6.14 29.16 -15.55
C THR A 253 -6.50 27.74 -15.12
N TYR A 254 -7.79 27.48 -14.97
CA TYR A 254 -8.34 26.19 -14.58
C TYR A 254 -9.40 25.73 -15.58
N VAL A 255 -9.40 24.43 -15.89
CA VAL A 255 -10.45 23.72 -16.65
C VAL A 255 -10.74 22.41 -15.94
N ASP A 256 -12.00 22.00 -15.83
CA ASP A 256 -12.37 20.79 -15.07
C ASP A 256 -11.95 19.46 -15.74
N GLY A 257 -11.61 19.48 -17.03
CA GLY A 257 -11.14 18.32 -17.80
C GLY A 257 -12.21 17.35 -18.27
N ARG A 258 -13.51 17.68 -18.13
CA ARG A 258 -14.64 16.81 -18.57
C ARG A 258 -14.84 16.80 -20.09
N ASP A 259 -14.41 17.86 -20.77
CA ASP A 259 -14.44 17.96 -22.24
C ASP A 259 -13.00 17.92 -22.78
N PRO A 260 -12.58 16.82 -23.44
CA PRO A 260 -11.25 16.70 -24.04
C PRO A 260 -10.92 17.82 -25.03
N ALA A 261 -11.89 18.31 -25.80
CA ALA A 261 -11.67 19.35 -26.80
C ALA A 261 -11.43 20.71 -26.14
N ALA A 262 -12.23 21.06 -25.12
CA ALA A 262 -12.03 22.27 -24.34
C ALA A 262 -10.70 22.26 -23.58
N ALA A 263 -10.35 21.12 -22.98
CA ALA A 263 -9.07 20.92 -22.30
C ALA A 263 -7.88 21.09 -23.25
N ALA A 264 -7.93 20.46 -24.44
CA ALA A 264 -6.91 20.60 -25.46
C ALA A 264 -6.79 22.03 -26.00
N ALA A 265 -7.92 22.73 -26.19
CA ALA A 265 -7.93 24.12 -26.61
C ALA A 265 -7.26 25.04 -25.57
N ALA A 266 -7.57 24.87 -24.28
CA ALA A 266 -6.95 25.63 -23.21
C ALA A 266 -5.44 25.32 -23.06
N ALA A 267 -5.04 24.08 -23.33
CA ALA A 267 -3.64 23.66 -23.31
C ALA A 267 -2.81 24.21 -24.47
N ARG A 268 -3.39 24.39 -25.65
CA ARG A 268 -2.66 24.79 -26.88
C ARG A 268 -1.86 26.08 -26.70
N ASP A 269 -2.44 27.07 -26.03
CA ASP A 269 -1.82 28.39 -25.85
C ASP A 269 -1.07 28.51 -24.51
N ALA A 270 -1.04 27.47 -23.68
CA ALA A 270 -0.29 27.50 -22.43
C ALA A 270 1.19 27.20 -22.64
N ASP A 271 2.07 27.79 -21.84
CA ASP A 271 3.49 27.44 -21.84
C ASP A 271 3.71 26.06 -21.20
N VAL A 272 2.80 25.66 -20.30
CA VAL A 272 2.74 24.37 -19.60
C VAL A 272 1.27 24.00 -19.37
N ALA A 273 0.92 22.73 -19.61
CA ALA A 273 -0.34 22.14 -19.18
C ALA A 273 -0.10 21.13 -18.04
N ILE A 274 -0.91 21.20 -16.99
CA ILE A 274 -0.84 20.29 -15.84
C ILE A 274 -2.19 19.58 -15.74
N VAL A 275 -2.23 18.29 -16.04
CA VAL A 275 -3.44 17.48 -16.00
C VAL A 275 -3.46 16.65 -14.72
N PHE A 276 -4.44 16.90 -13.85
CA PHE A 276 -4.75 16.08 -12.70
C PHE A 276 -5.72 14.99 -13.12
N ALA A 277 -5.33 13.74 -12.91
CA ALA A 277 -6.15 12.58 -13.19
C ALA A 277 -6.32 11.73 -11.94
N TRP A 278 -7.49 11.14 -11.76
CA TRP A 278 -7.89 10.53 -10.51
C TRP A 278 -8.56 9.17 -10.70
N GLN A 279 -8.41 8.27 -9.72
CA GLN A 279 -9.19 7.03 -9.61
C GLN A 279 -9.41 6.75 -8.13
N TRP A 280 -10.65 6.86 -7.69
CA TRP A 280 -11.03 6.63 -6.30
C TRP A 280 -11.13 5.14 -5.97
N ARG A 281 -10.78 4.78 -4.73
CA ARG A 281 -10.86 3.43 -4.18
C ARG A 281 -11.31 3.49 -2.73
N THR A 282 -12.05 2.47 -2.29
CA THR A 282 -12.64 2.41 -0.95
C THR A 282 -12.59 0.99 -0.40
N GLU A 283 -12.70 0.90 0.92
CA GLU A 283 -13.00 -0.35 1.60
C GLU A 283 -14.28 -1.00 1.05
N ALA A 284 -14.31 -2.33 1.08
CA ALA A 284 -15.42 -3.20 0.67
C ALA A 284 -15.71 -3.22 -0.85
N GLN A 285 -14.88 -2.58 -1.67
CA GLN A 285 -14.99 -2.63 -3.13
C GLN A 285 -13.63 -2.80 -3.79
N ASP A 286 -13.52 -3.77 -4.70
CA ASP A 286 -12.38 -3.86 -5.62
C ASP A 286 -12.65 -3.01 -6.88
N ILE A 287 -11.59 -2.50 -7.51
CA ILE A 287 -11.71 -1.83 -8.81
C ILE A 287 -11.81 -2.85 -9.94
N GLU A 288 -12.86 -2.72 -10.76
CA GLU A 288 -13.12 -3.63 -11.88
C GLU A 288 -12.17 -3.46 -13.06
N THR A 289 -11.59 -2.26 -13.19
CA THR A 289 -10.62 -1.92 -14.23
C THR A 289 -9.49 -1.07 -13.66
N LEU A 290 -8.32 -1.19 -14.30
CA LEU A 290 -7.17 -0.33 -14.04
C LEU A 290 -7.20 0.95 -14.88
N SER A 291 -8.18 1.14 -15.77
CA SER A 291 -8.36 2.40 -16.52
C SER A 291 -8.80 3.54 -15.60
N LEU A 292 -8.47 4.77 -16.01
CA LEU A 292 -9.02 5.97 -15.35
C LEU A 292 -10.52 6.10 -15.65
N PRO A 293 -11.35 6.51 -14.68
CA PRO A 293 -12.78 6.76 -14.88
C PRO A 293 -13.03 8.00 -15.75
N ASP A 294 -14.28 8.20 -16.15
CA ASP A 294 -14.78 9.43 -16.80
C ASP A 294 -14.01 9.88 -18.05
N ASP A 295 -13.54 8.91 -18.85
CA ASP A 295 -12.80 9.12 -20.11
C ASP A 295 -11.55 10.02 -19.98
N GLN A 296 -10.97 10.09 -18.78
CA GLN A 296 -9.77 10.89 -18.52
C GLN A 296 -8.59 10.48 -19.41
N ASP A 297 -8.51 9.22 -19.84
CA ASP A 297 -7.51 8.76 -20.80
C ASP A 297 -7.57 9.54 -22.12
N ALA A 298 -8.77 9.85 -22.63
CA ALA A 298 -8.97 10.65 -23.83
C ALA A 298 -8.62 12.13 -23.60
N THR A 299 -9.00 12.69 -22.45
CA THR A 299 -8.60 14.06 -22.08
C THR A 299 -7.09 14.21 -22.01
N ILE A 300 -6.38 13.30 -21.35
CA ILE A 300 -4.91 13.34 -21.24
C ILE A 300 -4.27 13.22 -22.62
N ALA A 301 -4.77 12.31 -23.46
CA ALA A 301 -4.30 12.15 -24.83
C ALA A 301 -4.47 13.44 -25.66
N ALA A 302 -5.67 14.03 -25.63
CA ALA A 302 -5.98 15.26 -26.36
C ALA A 302 -5.11 16.45 -25.91
N VAL A 303 -4.91 16.61 -24.59
CA VAL A 303 -4.03 17.65 -24.03
C VAL A 303 -2.57 17.41 -24.40
N GLY A 304 -2.07 16.18 -24.26
CA GLY A 304 -0.69 15.83 -24.63
C GLY A 304 -0.38 16.06 -26.10
N ALA A 305 -1.34 15.79 -26.98
CA ALA A 305 -1.24 16.10 -28.41
C ALA A 305 -1.26 17.61 -28.70
N ALA A 306 -2.03 18.39 -27.94
CA ALA A 306 -2.15 19.84 -28.11
C ALA A 306 -0.96 20.62 -27.51
N ASN A 307 -0.35 20.13 -26.42
CA ASN A 307 0.76 20.78 -25.75
C ASN A 307 1.90 19.79 -25.41
N PRO A 308 3.08 19.92 -26.05
CA PRO A 308 4.20 19.02 -25.79
C PRO A 308 4.85 19.20 -24.41
N ARG A 309 4.46 20.22 -23.63
CA ARG A 309 4.90 20.48 -22.24
C ARG A 309 3.78 20.16 -21.24
N THR A 310 3.20 18.97 -21.40
CA THR A 310 2.17 18.45 -20.51
C THR A 310 2.78 17.63 -19.37
N ALA A 311 2.42 17.95 -18.12
CA ALA A 311 2.68 17.12 -16.97
C ALA A 311 1.38 16.50 -16.47
N VAL A 312 1.36 15.19 -16.22
CA VAL A 312 0.22 14.50 -15.61
C VAL A 312 0.50 14.24 -14.14
N VAL A 313 -0.44 14.58 -13.27
CA VAL A 313 -0.41 14.28 -11.84
C VAL A 313 -1.51 13.26 -11.55
N LEU A 314 -1.13 12.10 -11.01
CA LEU A 314 -2.03 10.98 -10.72
C LEU A 314 -2.40 10.96 -9.23
N GLU A 315 -3.68 11.19 -8.95
CA GLU A 315 -4.30 10.99 -7.65
C GLU A 315 -5.04 9.65 -7.61
N THR A 316 -4.28 8.56 -7.48
CA THR A 316 -4.79 7.18 -7.58
C THR A 316 -4.30 6.31 -6.41
N GLY A 317 -5.16 5.46 -5.86
CA GLY A 317 -4.83 4.58 -4.73
C GLY A 317 -3.98 3.35 -5.08
N GLY A 318 -3.56 3.20 -6.34
CA GLY A 318 -2.82 2.05 -6.84
C GLY A 318 -2.51 2.19 -8.33
N PRO A 319 -2.04 1.12 -9.00
CA PRO A 319 -1.70 1.18 -10.41
C PRO A 319 -2.91 1.52 -11.27
N VAL A 320 -2.68 2.30 -12.32
CA VAL A 320 -3.60 2.53 -13.44
C VAL A 320 -2.87 2.26 -14.76
N LEU A 321 -3.63 1.90 -15.79
CA LEU A 321 -3.10 1.84 -17.16
C LEU A 321 -2.85 3.26 -17.68
N MET A 322 -1.90 3.40 -18.60
CA MET A 322 -1.54 4.70 -19.19
C MET A 322 -1.39 4.59 -20.71
N PRO A 323 -2.48 4.34 -21.47
CA PRO A 323 -2.41 4.25 -22.94
C PRO A 323 -1.89 5.54 -23.60
N TRP A 324 -2.02 6.67 -22.91
CA TRP A 324 -1.54 8.01 -23.32
C TRP A 324 -0.09 8.29 -22.94
N LEU A 325 0.64 7.38 -22.27
CA LEU A 325 1.97 7.67 -21.70
C LEU A 325 2.99 8.20 -22.72
N ALA A 326 2.91 7.76 -23.97
CA ALA A 326 3.80 8.23 -25.04
C ALA A 326 3.57 9.71 -25.43
N GLN A 327 2.38 10.26 -25.15
CA GLN A 327 1.95 11.59 -25.60
C GLN A 327 2.34 12.69 -24.61
N VAL A 328 2.69 12.33 -23.38
CA VAL A 328 3.06 13.30 -22.33
C VAL A 328 4.52 13.09 -21.90
N PRO A 329 5.31 14.17 -21.71
CA PRO A 329 6.70 14.04 -21.24
C PRO A 329 6.83 13.73 -19.75
N ALA A 330 5.88 14.13 -18.91
CA ALA A 330 6.04 14.03 -17.46
C ALA A 330 4.82 13.41 -16.76
N VAL A 331 5.08 12.52 -15.81
CA VAL A 331 4.05 11.87 -14.98
C VAL A 331 4.53 11.80 -13.53
N LEU A 332 3.73 12.35 -12.62
CA LEU A 332 3.93 12.31 -11.17
C LEU A 332 2.80 11.49 -10.53
N GLN A 333 3.14 10.44 -9.80
CA GLN A 333 2.20 9.71 -8.95
C GLN A 333 2.14 10.37 -7.58
N ALA A 334 1.02 11.03 -7.28
CA ALA A 334 0.78 11.74 -6.01
C ALA A 334 0.00 10.89 -4.99
N TRP A 335 -0.57 9.76 -5.40
CA TRP A 335 -1.41 8.88 -4.56
C TRP A 335 -2.64 9.61 -4.00
N TYR A 336 -3.01 9.36 -2.75
CA TYR A 336 -3.91 10.22 -1.98
C TYR A 336 -3.05 11.05 -1.02
N PRO A 337 -2.73 12.31 -1.37
CA PRO A 337 -1.65 13.05 -0.72
C PRO A 337 -2.07 13.74 0.59
N GLY A 338 -3.34 13.61 0.99
CA GLY A 338 -3.85 14.06 2.28
C GLY A 338 -3.95 15.59 2.42
N GLN A 339 -4.06 16.07 3.66
CA GLN A 339 -4.50 17.44 3.98
C GLN A 339 -3.58 18.60 3.51
N ARG A 340 -2.36 18.32 3.02
CA ARG A 340 -1.44 19.31 2.43
C ARG A 340 -0.90 18.85 1.06
N GLY A 341 -1.71 18.05 0.37
CA GLY A 341 -1.30 17.42 -0.88
C GLY A 341 -1.13 18.39 -2.04
N GLY A 342 -1.99 19.40 -2.18
CA GLY A 342 -1.87 20.43 -3.20
C GLY A 342 -0.54 21.20 -3.09
N GLU A 343 -0.12 21.53 -1.86
CA GLU A 343 1.18 22.17 -1.62
C GLU A 343 2.36 21.25 -1.90
N ALA A 344 2.28 19.99 -1.47
CA ALA A 344 3.32 18.98 -1.75
C ALA A 344 3.51 18.78 -3.26
N ILE A 345 2.41 18.63 -4.00
CA ILE A 345 2.41 18.48 -5.47
C ILE A 345 3.03 19.73 -6.10
N ALA A 346 2.59 20.94 -5.73
CA ALA A 346 3.14 22.17 -6.28
C ALA A 346 4.64 22.33 -5.99
N ASN A 347 5.09 21.99 -4.79
CA ASN A 347 6.52 22.03 -4.43
C ASN A 347 7.37 21.10 -5.31
N ILE A 348 6.88 19.90 -5.61
CA ILE A 348 7.55 18.98 -6.52
C ILE A 348 7.53 19.55 -7.94
N LEU A 349 6.36 19.95 -8.45
CA LEU A 349 6.22 20.46 -9.81
C LEU A 349 7.17 21.63 -10.08
N PHE A 350 7.38 22.55 -9.13
CA PHE A 350 8.28 23.68 -9.26
C PHE A 350 9.73 23.42 -8.79
N GLY A 351 10.06 22.19 -8.39
CA GLY A 351 11.41 21.81 -7.95
C GLY A 351 11.85 22.43 -6.63
N ALA A 352 10.91 22.95 -5.82
CA ALA A 352 11.20 23.29 -4.43
C ALA A 352 11.52 22.01 -3.62
N VAL A 353 10.94 20.90 -4.04
CA VAL A 353 11.27 19.55 -3.56
C VAL A 353 11.71 18.69 -4.74
N ASN A 354 12.81 17.96 -4.55
CA ASN A 354 13.25 16.92 -5.47
C ASN A 354 12.50 15.61 -5.14
N PRO A 355 11.72 15.03 -6.07
CA PRO A 355 10.97 13.81 -5.81
C PRO A 355 11.90 12.64 -5.46
N SER A 356 11.56 11.90 -4.41
CA SER A 356 12.37 10.77 -3.92
C SER A 356 11.58 9.48 -3.68
N GLY A 357 10.27 9.48 -3.96
CA GLY A 357 9.42 8.31 -3.76
C GLY A 357 9.81 7.18 -4.71
N LYS A 358 9.62 5.94 -4.25
CA LYS A 358 9.82 4.71 -5.03
C LYS A 358 8.54 3.88 -4.98
N LEU A 359 8.17 3.25 -6.09
CA LEU A 359 6.95 2.45 -6.18
C LEU A 359 6.98 1.27 -5.19
N PRO A 360 6.00 1.14 -4.28
CA PRO A 360 5.89 -0.03 -3.39
C PRO A 360 5.22 -1.23 -4.07
N MET A 361 4.84 -1.11 -5.35
CA MET A 361 4.15 -2.14 -6.12
C MET A 361 4.43 -2.00 -7.61
N THR A 362 4.38 -3.11 -8.34
CA THR A 362 4.54 -3.13 -9.79
C THR A 362 3.32 -2.54 -10.50
N PHE A 363 3.51 -1.66 -11.48
CA PHE A 363 2.45 -1.17 -12.35
C PHE A 363 2.42 -2.03 -13.63
N PRO A 364 1.33 -2.76 -13.91
CA PRO A 364 1.22 -3.59 -15.10
C PRO A 364 1.17 -2.73 -16.38
N ALA A 365 1.73 -3.25 -17.47
CA ALA A 365 1.59 -2.68 -18.81
C ALA A 365 0.19 -2.90 -19.39
N ASP A 366 -0.45 -4.01 -19.02
CA ASP A 366 -1.80 -4.38 -19.41
C ASP A 366 -2.44 -5.26 -18.32
N LEU A 367 -3.78 -5.36 -18.34
CA LEU A 367 -4.54 -6.15 -17.37
C LEU A 367 -4.16 -7.64 -17.32
N GLY A 368 -3.64 -8.20 -18.41
CA GLY A 368 -3.18 -9.59 -18.47
C GLY A 368 -1.93 -9.86 -17.65
N GLN A 369 -1.18 -8.82 -17.27
CA GLN A 369 -0.04 -8.95 -16.36
C GLN A 369 -0.43 -8.91 -14.88
N ALA A 370 -1.66 -8.54 -14.55
CA ALA A 370 -2.16 -8.62 -13.19
C ALA A 370 -2.27 -10.10 -12.76
N PRO A 371 -2.10 -10.43 -11.47
CA PRO A 371 -2.16 -11.83 -11.02
C PRO A 371 -3.46 -12.54 -11.40
N ARG A 372 -4.57 -11.79 -11.52
CA ARG A 372 -5.85 -12.27 -12.02
C ARG A 372 -6.52 -11.14 -12.79
N ALA A 373 -6.81 -11.36 -14.08
CA ALA A 373 -7.45 -10.33 -14.92
C ALA A 373 -8.93 -10.08 -14.58
N VAL A 374 -9.56 -11.00 -13.84
CA VAL A 374 -10.97 -10.94 -13.44
C VAL A 374 -11.08 -11.13 -11.93
N ILE A 375 -11.97 -10.35 -11.31
CA ILE A 375 -12.30 -10.45 -9.88
C ILE A 375 -13.15 -11.72 -9.66
N PRO A 376 -12.63 -12.73 -8.93
CA PRO A 376 -13.38 -13.95 -8.65
C PRO A 376 -14.71 -13.66 -7.94
N GLY A 377 -15.79 -14.26 -8.42
CA GLY A 377 -17.13 -14.14 -7.81
C GLY A 377 -17.88 -12.83 -8.10
N LEU A 378 -17.25 -11.82 -8.74
CA LEU A 378 -17.89 -10.53 -9.03
C LEU A 378 -19.15 -10.67 -9.88
N ALA A 379 -19.12 -11.48 -10.94
CA ALA A 379 -20.27 -11.69 -11.82
C ALA A 379 -21.48 -12.30 -11.06
N ALA A 380 -21.22 -13.29 -10.21
CA ALA A 380 -22.25 -13.91 -9.37
C ALA A 380 -22.83 -12.91 -8.35
N MET A 381 -21.97 -12.09 -7.74
CA MET A 381 -22.40 -11.04 -6.81
C MET A 381 -23.31 -10.01 -7.51
N LYS A 382 -22.92 -9.52 -8.69
CA LYS A 382 -23.73 -8.58 -9.48
C LYS A 382 -25.09 -9.17 -9.88
N ALA A 383 -25.12 -10.45 -10.25
CA ALA A 383 -26.37 -11.13 -10.57
C ALA A 383 -27.29 -11.22 -9.34
N ALA A 384 -26.74 -11.50 -8.16
CA ALA A 384 -27.49 -11.52 -6.91
C ALA A 384 -28.04 -10.12 -6.54
N ASP A 385 -27.21 -9.07 -6.64
CA ASP A 385 -27.63 -7.69 -6.36
C ASP A 385 -28.74 -7.23 -7.32
N ALA A 386 -28.64 -7.59 -8.60
CA ALA A 386 -29.67 -7.29 -9.59
C ALA A 386 -31.00 -8.00 -9.27
N ALA A 387 -30.95 -9.27 -8.87
CA ALA A 387 -32.13 -10.03 -8.46
C ALA A 387 -32.81 -9.42 -7.21
N GLN A 388 -32.02 -8.93 -6.25
CA GLN A 388 -32.55 -8.21 -5.08
C GLN A 388 -33.28 -6.93 -5.50
N LYS A 389 -32.65 -6.09 -6.32
CA LYS A 389 -33.27 -4.84 -6.81
C LYS A 389 -34.57 -5.09 -7.58
N ALA A 390 -34.72 -6.27 -8.18
CA ALA A 390 -35.93 -6.69 -8.89
C ALA A 390 -37.06 -7.22 -7.98
N GLY A 391 -36.97 -7.07 -6.65
CA GLY A 391 -38.05 -7.43 -5.72
C GLY A 391 -38.00 -8.88 -5.21
N GLY A 392 -36.86 -9.57 -5.35
CA GLY A 392 -36.66 -10.88 -4.74
C GLY A 392 -36.66 -10.82 -3.20
N THR A 393 -37.37 -11.74 -2.55
CA THR A 393 -37.34 -11.92 -1.08
C THR A 393 -35.99 -12.48 -0.64
N TYR A 394 -35.34 -11.77 0.30
CA TYR A 394 -34.15 -12.24 1.00
C TYR A 394 -34.54 -13.30 2.04
N GLY A 395 -34.43 -14.58 1.69
CA GLY A 395 -33.97 -15.55 2.68
C GLY A 395 -32.47 -15.31 2.86
N MET A 396 -31.94 -15.35 4.09
CA MET A 396 -30.49 -15.36 4.29
C MET A 396 -29.90 -16.46 3.40
N ILE A 397 -29.29 -16.07 2.28
CA ILE A 397 -28.42 -16.98 1.55
C ILE A 397 -27.26 -17.18 2.50
N GLU A 398 -27.31 -18.27 3.25
CA GLU A 398 -26.12 -18.93 3.78
C GLU A 398 -25.22 -19.22 2.59
N ARG A 399 -24.38 -18.23 2.31
CA ARG A 399 -23.06 -18.24 1.70
C ARG A 399 -22.53 -19.61 1.24
N ASP A 400 -23.11 -20.17 0.18
CA ASP A 400 -22.40 -21.12 -0.70
C ASP A 400 -21.65 -20.39 -1.84
N LEU A 401 -21.51 -19.07 -1.71
CA LEU A 401 -20.56 -18.25 -2.45
C LEU A 401 -19.35 -17.94 -1.55
N SER A 402 -18.75 -18.98 -0.96
CA SER A 402 -17.40 -18.88 -0.37
C SER A 402 -16.40 -19.37 -1.42
N PRO A 403 -16.14 -18.62 -2.51
CA PRO A 403 -15.22 -19.12 -3.53
C PRO A 403 -13.87 -19.35 -2.86
N ALA A 404 -13.38 -20.57 -3.01
CA ALA A 404 -12.01 -20.88 -2.70
C ALA A 404 -11.12 -20.21 -3.75
N ILE A 405 -10.25 -19.31 -3.30
CA ILE A 405 -9.31 -18.62 -4.16
C ILE A 405 -7.94 -19.21 -3.89
N ALA A 406 -7.50 -20.08 -4.81
CA ALA A 406 -6.15 -20.60 -4.79
C ALA A 406 -5.15 -19.49 -5.12
N TYR A 407 -4.22 -19.24 -4.20
CA TYR A 407 -3.09 -18.34 -4.34
C TYR A 407 -1.94 -19.07 -5.03
N SER A 408 -2.19 -19.52 -6.27
CA SER A 408 -1.27 -20.35 -7.07
C SER A 408 0.08 -19.69 -7.36
N GLU A 409 0.17 -18.36 -7.22
CA GLU A 409 1.41 -17.61 -7.31
C GLU A 409 2.32 -17.80 -6.08
N GLY A 410 1.84 -18.41 -5.00
CA GLY A 410 2.57 -18.65 -3.76
C GLY A 410 3.20 -17.37 -3.20
N ALA A 411 4.47 -17.44 -2.79
CA ALA A 411 5.26 -16.29 -2.34
C ALA A 411 5.84 -15.44 -3.49
N ALA A 412 5.69 -15.88 -4.75
CA ALA A 412 6.15 -15.18 -5.94
C ALA A 412 5.12 -14.17 -6.46
N VAL A 413 4.59 -13.36 -5.55
CA VAL A 413 3.60 -12.31 -5.83
C VAL A 413 4.24 -11.04 -6.43
N GLY A 414 3.49 -10.40 -7.33
CA GLY A 414 3.86 -9.28 -8.21
C GLY A 414 5.31 -9.21 -8.63
N TYR A 415 6.16 -8.26 -8.21
CA TYR A 415 7.48 -8.09 -8.89
C TYR A 415 8.30 -9.39 -8.96
N ARG A 416 8.18 -10.27 -7.96
CA ARG A 416 8.79 -11.61 -7.94
C ARG A 416 8.30 -12.46 -9.11
N SER A 417 6.98 -12.45 -9.34
CA SER A 417 6.29 -13.07 -10.48
C SER A 417 6.75 -12.51 -11.83
N TYR A 418 6.87 -11.19 -11.95
CA TYR A 418 7.31 -10.53 -13.18
C TYR A 418 8.73 -10.94 -13.56
N LEU A 419 9.65 -10.90 -12.59
CA LEU A 419 11.03 -11.35 -12.80
C LEU A 419 11.11 -12.84 -13.15
N LYS A 420 10.31 -13.68 -12.48
CA LYS A 420 10.26 -15.13 -12.76
C LYS A 420 9.76 -15.45 -14.18
N ARG A 421 8.79 -14.68 -14.68
CA ARG A 421 8.23 -14.83 -16.04
C ARG A 421 9.01 -14.07 -17.13
N GLY A 422 9.95 -13.20 -16.76
CA GLY A 422 10.59 -12.28 -17.69
C GLY A 422 9.62 -11.22 -18.27
N SER A 423 8.50 -10.94 -17.61
CA SER A 423 7.50 -9.97 -18.07
C SER A 423 7.96 -8.54 -17.78
N LYS A 424 7.81 -7.63 -18.75
CA LYS A 424 8.13 -6.21 -18.58
C LYS A 424 6.90 -5.43 -18.07
N PRO A 425 6.92 -4.87 -16.86
CA PRO A 425 5.85 -4.01 -16.38
C PRO A 425 5.88 -2.62 -17.04
N LEU A 426 4.82 -1.83 -16.85
CA LEU A 426 4.82 -0.41 -17.19
C LEU A 426 5.86 0.33 -16.34
N PHE A 427 5.78 0.15 -15.02
CA PHE A 427 6.79 0.60 -14.07
C PHE A 427 7.07 -0.50 -13.04
N PRO A 428 8.35 -0.89 -12.84
CA PRO A 428 8.69 -1.96 -11.91
C PRO A 428 8.58 -1.52 -10.45
N PHE A 429 8.41 -2.49 -9.54
CA PHE A 429 8.55 -2.26 -8.11
C PHE A 429 9.89 -1.56 -7.79
N GLY A 430 9.86 -0.61 -6.88
CA GLY A 430 11.01 0.17 -6.47
C GLY A 430 11.37 1.33 -7.41
N TYR A 431 10.69 1.50 -8.54
CA TYR A 431 10.99 2.54 -9.52
C TYR A 431 10.59 3.94 -9.04
N GLY A 432 11.38 4.95 -9.40
CA GLY A 432 11.07 6.36 -9.18
C GLY A 432 12.25 7.26 -9.57
N LEU A 433 11.97 8.26 -10.39
CA LEU A 433 12.95 9.24 -10.88
C LEU A 433 13.18 10.36 -9.86
N SER A 434 14.24 11.13 -10.09
CA SER A 434 14.66 12.30 -9.30
C SER A 434 15.10 13.42 -10.26
N TYR A 435 15.13 14.66 -9.79
CA TYR A 435 15.70 15.80 -10.53
C TYR A 435 17.23 15.86 -10.47
N THR A 436 17.86 14.96 -9.73
CA THR A 436 19.31 14.76 -9.69
C THR A 436 19.69 13.31 -9.97
N ASP A 437 20.94 13.08 -10.34
CA ASP A 437 21.48 11.76 -10.68
C ASP A 437 22.29 11.16 -9.53
N PHE A 438 22.20 9.84 -9.38
CA PHE A 438 22.98 9.08 -8.41
C PHE A 438 23.78 7.97 -9.07
N ARG A 439 25.03 7.82 -8.64
CA ARG A 439 25.93 6.73 -9.05
C ARG A 439 26.16 5.79 -7.87
N TYR A 440 26.15 4.48 -8.15
CA TYR A 440 26.53 3.45 -7.20
C TYR A 440 27.88 2.82 -7.60
N ASN A 441 28.77 2.57 -6.65
CA ASN A 441 30.06 1.90 -6.87
C ASN A 441 30.57 1.21 -5.59
N ASP A 442 31.79 0.68 -5.65
CA ASP A 442 32.54 0.10 -4.51
C ASP A 442 31.78 -0.99 -3.74
N LEU A 443 31.08 -1.85 -4.49
CA LEU A 443 30.33 -2.97 -3.93
C LEU A 443 31.24 -3.91 -3.14
N ARG A 444 30.84 -4.19 -1.91
CA ARG A 444 31.38 -5.26 -1.06
C ARG A 444 30.23 -6.12 -0.56
N ILE A 445 30.40 -7.43 -0.72
CA ILE A 445 29.45 -8.45 -0.29
C ILE A 445 30.17 -9.37 0.69
N GLU A 446 29.66 -9.44 1.90
CA GLU A 446 30.16 -10.31 2.96
C GLU A 446 29.15 -11.44 3.17
N GLY A 447 29.59 -12.67 2.93
CA GLY A 447 28.81 -13.89 3.13
C GLY A 447 29.20 -14.64 4.42
N GLY A 448 28.87 -15.93 4.47
CA GLY A 448 29.02 -16.77 5.66
C GLY A 448 27.67 -17.01 6.36
N GLN A 449 27.61 -16.80 7.67
CA GLN A 449 26.39 -17.00 8.47
C GLN A 449 25.37 -15.85 8.36
N GLN A 450 25.84 -14.68 7.93
CA GLN A 450 25.06 -13.46 7.84
C GLN A 450 25.47 -12.74 6.55
N LEU A 451 24.47 -12.35 5.75
CA LEU A 451 24.72 -11.56 4.54
C LEU A 451 24.74 -10.07 4.91
N ARG A 452 25.85 -9.40 4.59
CA ARG A 452 25.99 -7.94 4.65
C ARG A 452 26.44 -7.42 3.29
N VAL A 453 25.75 -6.38 2.82
CA VAL A 453 26.03 -5.76 1.53
C VAL A 453 26.32 -4.28 1.78
N SER A 454 27.47 -3.80 1.32
CA SER A 454 27.81 -2.38 1.41
C SER A 454 28.32 -1.83 0.08
N PHE A 455 27.97 -0.60 -0.22
CA PHE A 455 28.34 0.08 -1.45
C PHE A 455 28.30 1.58 -1.21
N THR A 456 28.87 2.33 -2.15
CA THR A 456 28.95 3.78 -2.08
C THR A 456 27.90 4.39 -3.00
N VAL A 457 27.21 5.44 -2.53
CA VAL A 457 26.24 6.23 -3.28
C VAL A 457 26.75 7.67 -3.36
N THR A 458 26.85 8.20 -4.57
CA THR A 458 27.23 9.60 -4.82
C THR A 458 26.11 10.31 -5.55
N ASN A 459 25.71 11.49 -5.08
CA ASN A 459 24.91 12.41 -5.88
C ASN A 459 25.80 13.09 -6.92
N THR A 460 25.66 12.70 -8.19
CA THR A 460 26.47 13.20 -9.30
C THR A 460 25.81 14.36 -10.05
N GLY A 461 24.56 14.68 -9.73
CA GLY A 461 23.87 15.80 -10.33
C GLY A 461 24.13 17.13 -9.63
N ARG A 462 23.34 18.15 -10.00
CA ARG A 462 23.52 19.54 -9.55
C ARG A 462 22.57 19.96 -8.44
N LEU A 463 21.60 19.12 -8.11
CA LEU A 463 20.57 19.42 -7.11
C LEU A 463 20.72 18.49 -5.91
N ALA A 464 20.40 18.99 -4.73
CA ALA A 464 20.21 18.11 -3.58
C ALA A 464 19.04 17.15 -3.86
N GLY A 465 19.12 15.94 -3.34
CA GLY A 465 18.09 14.93 -3.54
C GLY A 465 18.25 13.77 -2.58
N ALA A 466 17.32 12.83 -2.65
CA ALA A 466 17.42 11.57 -1.91
C ALA A 466 17.19 10.40 -2.85
N ASP A 467 17.91 9.32 -2.60
CA ASP A 467 17.73 8.04 -3.30
C ASP A 467 17.52 6.91 -2.29
N SER A 468 17.00 5.78 -2.78
CA SER A 468 16.78 4.57 -2.00
C SER A 468 17.32 3.39 -2.79
N PRO A 469 18.65 3.18 -2.79
CA PRO A 469 19.25 1.99 -3.39
C PRO A 469 18.71 0.72 -2.72
N GLN A 470 18.36 -0.26 -3.55
CA GLN A 470 17.70 -1.49 -3.12
C GLN A 470 18.63 -2.69 -3.34
N VAL A 471 18.78 -3.50 -2.30
CA VAL A 471 19.54 -4.75 -2.34
C VAL A 471 18.58 -5.89 -2.62
N TYR A 472 18.82 -6.62 -3.70
CA TYR A 472 18.07 -7.81 -4.08
C TYR A 472 18.97 -9.04 -4.01
N VAL A 473 18.40 -10.15 -3.56
CA VAL A 473 19.07 -11.45 -3.51
C VAL A 473 18.21 -12.47 -4.24
N THR A 474 18.81 -13.20 -5.18
CA THR A 474 18.14 -14.33 -5.83
C THR A 474 18.30 -15.56 -4.93
N ALA A 475 17.20 -15.99 -4.33
CA ALA A 475 17.16 -17.02 -3.28
C ALA A 475 15.96 -17.95 -3.43
N GLY A 476 15.98 -19.03 -2.66
CA GLY A 476 14.93 -20.06 -2.65
C GLY A 476 15.19 -21.21 -3.64
N LYS A 477 14.82 -22.40 -3.22
CA LYS A 477 14.98 -23.67 -3.96
C LYS A 477 13.64 -24.36 -4.19
N ARG A 478 12.68 -24.22 -3.28
CA ARG A 478 11.37 -24.93 -3.31
C ARG A 478 10.61 -24.74 -4.62
N ASP A 479 10.38 -23.49 -5.02
CA ASP A 479 9.63 -23.15 -6.25
C ASP A 479 10.53 -22.56 -7.35
N GLY A 480 11.83 -22.87 -7.28
CA GLY A 480 12.87 -22.23 -8.08
C GLY A 480 13.31 -20.86 -7.52
N ALA A 481 14.52 -20.45 -7.91
CA ALA A 481 15.12 -19.24 -7.39
C ALA A 481 14.31 -17.98 -7.75
N THR A 482 14.02 -17.17 -6.74
CA THR A 482 13.24 -15.94 -6.85
C THR A 482 14.06 -14.77 -6.35
N THR A 483 14.00 -13.65 -7.06
CA THR A 483 14.68 -12.42 -6.63
C THR A 483 13.85 -11.71 -5.55
N ARG A 484 14.41 -11.56 -4.35
CA ARG A 484 13.75 -11.01 -3.16
C ARG A 484 14.43 -9.70 -2.73
N LEU A 485 13.65 -8.67 -2.38
CA LEU A 485 14.17 -7.43 -1.79
C LEU A 485 14.68 -7.77 -0.40
N ALA A 486 16.00 -7.69 -0.21
CA ALA A 486 16.69 -8.06 1.02
C ALA A 486 16.86 -6.87 1.98
N GLY A 487 16.79 -5.64 1.45
CA GLY A 487 16.81 -4.42 2.23
C GLY A 487 17.08 -3.20 1.37
N PHE A 488 16.94 -2.01 1.96
CA PHE A 488 17.22 -0.73 1.33
C PHE A 488 17.50 0.31 2.42
N GLU A 489 18.16 1.40 2.05
CA GLU A 489 18.40 2.54 2.93
C GLU A 489 18.14 3.83 2.15
N ARG A 490 17.32 4.73 2.69
CA ARG A 490 17.11 6.04 2.07
C ARG A 490 18.23 6.98 2.49
N VAL A 491 18.93 7.56 1.51
CA VAL A 491 20.02 8.53 1.73
C VAL A 491 19.68 9.86 1.09
N ALA A 492 19.79 10.95 1.86
CA ALA A 492 19.70 12.32 1.35
C ALA A 492 21.12 12.88 1.20
N LEU A 493 21.43 13.44 0.02
CA LEU A 493 22.77 13.85 -0.37
C LEU A 493 22.74 15.22 -1.07
N ALA A 494 23.63 16.12 -0.66
CA ALA A 494 23.95 17.33 -1.39
C ALA A 494 24.66 17.01 -2.73
N PRO A 495 24.72 17.94 -3.71
CA PRO A 495 25.48 17.75 -4.94
C PRO A 495 26.95 17.38 -4.66
N GLY A 496 27.44 16.30 -5.26
CA GLY A 496 28.81 15.78 -5.04
C GLY A 496 29.00 15.01 -3.74
N GLU A 497 28.05 15.04 -2.80
CA GLU A 497 28.15 14.29 -1.55
C GLU A 497 28.13 12.78 -1.83
N THR A 498 28.95 12.05 -1.08
CA THR A 498 29.10 10.61 -1.17
C THR A 498 28.86 9.96 0.20
N ARG A 499 28.11 8.85 0.23
CA ARG A 499 27.83 8.09 1.45
C ARG A 499 27.98 6.59 1.22
N ARG A 500 28.56 5.91 2.20
CA ARG A 500 28.59 4.44 2.27
C ARG A 500 27.27 3.95 2.85
N VAL A 501 26.55 3.11 2.13
CA VAL A 501 25.35 2.39 2.58
C VAL A 501 25.74 0.98 3.02
N SER A 502 25.14 0.47 4.09
CA SER A 502 25.40 -0.87 4.61
C SER A 502 24.12 -1.56 5.05
N VAL A 503 23.71 -2.59 4.31
CA VAL A 503 22.48 -3.35 4.54
C VAL A 503 22.84 -4.70 5.15
N SER A 504 22.32 -4.96 6.36
CA SER A 504 22.33 -6.30 6.97
C SER A 504 21.04 -7.01 6.60
N VAL A 505 21.15 -8.14 5.93
CA VAL A 505 19.99 -8.85 5.37
C VAL A 505 19.36 -9.76 6.42
N ASP A 506 18.06 -9.60 6.70
CA ASP A 506 17.34 -10.58 7.51
C ASP A 506 17.39 -11.96 6.82
N PRO A 507 17.92 -13.00 7.48
CA PRO A 507 18.10 -14.30 6.84
C PRO A 507 16.79 -14.97 6.44
N ARG A 508 15.64 -14.65 7.08
CA ARG A 508 14.33 -15.17 6.68
C ARG A 508 13.91 -14.70 5.30
N VAL A 509 14.34 -13.50 4.89
CA VAL A 509 14.04 -12.97 3.54
C VAL A 509 14.67 -13.81 2.44
N ILE A 510 15.78 -14.50 2.71
CA ILE A 510 16.50 -15.35 1.75
C ILE A 510 16.42 -16.85 2.06
N ALA A 511 15.68 -17.23 3.11
CA ALA A 511 15.42 -18.60 3.51
C ALA A 511 14.16 -19.15 2.83
N ASP A 512 14.04 -20.47 2.74
CA ASP A 512 12.77 -21.15 2.49
C ASP A 512 12.21 -21.67 3.82
N PHE A 513 10.89 -21.67 3.98
CA PHE A 513 10.26 -22.26 5.15
C PHE A 513 10.04 -23.77 4.92
N ASP A 514 10.64 -24.60 5.78
CA ASP A 514 10.45 -26.05 5.78
C ASP A 514 9.28 -26.40 6.70
N THR A 515 8.10 -26.58 6.11
CA THR A 515 6.89 -26.94 6.84
C THR A 515 7.03 -28.26 7.60
N ALA A 516 7.66 -29.29 7.00
CA ALA A 516 7.82 -30.59 7.65
C ALA A 516 8.77 -30.52 8.84
N GLY A 517 9.79 -29.67 8.74
CA GLY A 517 10.75 -29.41 9.80
C GLY A 517 10.37 -28.30 10.77
N HIS A 518 9.26 -27.61 10.54
CA HIS A 518 8.76 -26.45 11.30
C HIS A 518 9.87 -25.42 11.60
N ARG A 519 10.58 -24.97 10.56
CA ARG A 519 11.72 -24.04 10.68
C ARG A 519 12.04 -23.35 9.37
N TRP A 520 12.72 -22.20 9.43
CA TRP A 520 13.33 -21.60 8.25
C TRP A 520 14.70 -22.22 7.93
N GLN A 521 15.02 -22.30 6.64
CA GLN A 521 16.30 -22.84 6.16
C GLN A 521 16.94 -21.92 5.13
N VAL A 522 18.15 -21.43 5.45
CA VAL A 522 19.09 -20.90 4.47
C VAL A 522 19.99 -22.07 4.04
N ALA A 523 19.96 -22.42 2.77
CA ALA A 523 20.83 -23.46 2.25
C ALA A 523 22.27 -22.93 2.08
N ALA A 524 23.28 -23.79 2.29
CA ALA A 524 24.63 -23.45 1.88
C ALA A 524 24.70 -23.30 0.36
N GLY A 525 25.46 -22.32 -0.13
CA GLY A 525 25.66 -22.13 -1.56
C GLY A 525 25.96 -20.70 -1.96
N ARG A 526 25.96 -20.47 -3.28
CA ARG A 526 26.15 -19.16 -3.89
C ARG A 526 24.81 -18.48 -4.15
N TYR A 527 24.71 -17.22 -3.77
CA TYR A 527 23.52 -16.39 -3.90
C TYR A 527 23.85 -15.17 -4.74
N PRO A 528 23.23 -15.00 -5.93
CA PRO A 528 23.35 -13.78 -6.70
C PRO A 528 22.80 -12.58 -5.91
N VAL A 529 23.57 -11.48 -5.89
CA VAL A 529 23.21 -10.22 -5.24
C VAL A 529 23.23 -9.11 -6.28
N ALA A 530 22.21 -8.27 -6.29
CA ALA A 530 22.12 -7.09 -7.15
C ALA A 530 21.76 -5.86 -6.32
N ILE A 531 22.38 -4.72 -6.67
CA ILE A 531 22.02 -3.41 -6.14
C ILE A 531 21.42 -2.66 -7.32
N GLY A 532 20.16 -2.29 -7.16
CA GLY A 532 19.37 -1.67 -8.21
C GLY A 532 18.62 -0.44 -7.70
N ARG A 533 18.17 0.36 -8.66
CA ARG A 533 17.21 1.44 -8.45
C ARG A 533 15.76 0.95 -8.39
N PHE A 534 15.52 -0.27 -8.87
CA PHE A 534 14.22 -0.94 -8.90
C PHE A 534 14.40 -2.45 -9.15
N ALA A 535 13.32 -3.23 -9.05
CA ALA A 535 13.35 -4.67 -9.20
C ALA A 535 13.72 -5.08 -10.63
N GLY A 536 14.81 -5.84 -10.77
CA GLY A 536 15.37 -6.25 -12.06
C GLY A 536 16.52 -5.37 -12.56
N ASP A 537 16.76 -4.20 -11.94
CA ASP A 537 17.97 -3.41 -12.17
C ASP A 537 19.18 -4.08 -11.50
N ARG A 538 20.30 -4.13 -12.23
CA ARG A 538 21.56 -4.75 -11.80
C ARG A 538 22.74 -3.78 -11.93
N THR A 539 22.51 -2.52 -11.56
CA THR A 539 23.50 -1.44 -11.58
C THR A 539 24.83 -1.86 -10.96
N LEU A 540 24.80 -2.53 -9.80
CA LEU A 540 25.91 -3.33 -9.31
C LEU A 540 25.44 -4.76 -9.12
N ALA A 541 26.32 -5.72 -9.37
CA ALA A 541 26.02 -7.14 -9.15
C ALA A 541 27.24 -7.89 -8.65
N GLY A 542 26.98 -8.94 -7.89
CA GLY A 542 27.98 -9.88 -7.42
C GLY A 542 27.30 -11.12 -6.87
N GLU A 543 28.03 -11.86 -6.04
CA GLU A 543 27.55 -13.11 -5.45
C GLU A 543 28.09 -13.24 -4.03
N ALA A 544 27.26 -13.81 -3.15
CA ALA A 544 27.64 -14.15 -1.78
C ALA A 544 27.70 -15.69 -1.65
N THR A 545 28.70 -16.20 -0.94
CA THR A 545 28.67 -17.59 -0.48
C THR A 545 28.12 -17.62 0.93
N LEU A 546 27.00 -18.32 1.15
CA LEU A 546 26.36 -18.47 2.46
C LEU A 546 26.56 -19.88 3.02
N ALA A 547 26.70 -19.96 4.33
CA ALA A 547 26.67 -21.20 5.07
C ALA A 547 25.21 -21.65 5.31
N ALA A 548 25.01 -22.95 5.51
CA ALA A 548 23.69 -23.45 5.89
C ALA A 548 23.33 -22.90 7.28
N ARG A 549 22.08 -22.46 7.43
CA ARG A 549 21.55 -21.92 8.69
C ARG A 549 20.10 -22.32 8.86
N GLN A 550 19.75 -22.73 10.07
CA GLN A 550 18.37 -22.97 10.50
C GLN A 550 17.94 -21.84 11.44
N ILE A 551 16.68 -21.44 11.35
CA ILE A 551 16.08 -20.42 12.22
C ILE A 551 14.75 -20.96 12.72
N ALA A 552 14.43 -20.66 13.97
CA ALA A 552 13.14 -20.97 14.58
C ALA A 552 11.98 -20.40 13.74
N PRO A 553 10.82 -21.07 13.72
CA PRO A 553 9.72 -20.78 12.80
C PRO A 553 9.02 -19.43 13.00
#